data_AF-A0A938PUU2-F1
#
_entry.id   AF-A0A938PUU2-F1
#
_cell.length_a   1.000
_cell.length_b   1.000
_cell.length_c   1.000
_cell.angle_alpha   90.00
_cell.angle_beta   90.00
_cell.angle_gamma   90.00
#
_symmetry.space_group_name_H-M   'P 1'
#
loop_
_entity.id
_entity.type
_entity.pdbx_description
1 polymer ?
#
loop_
_entity_poly.entity_id
_entity_poly.type
_entity_poly.pdbx_seq_one_letter_code
_entity_poly.pdbx_strand_id
1 'polypeptide(L)'
;MESQKNELLPHWLIVAVMLLSVVAYVVICHVFGHELQTPLPEEQREFIRTMFYVIAIVLMPLTNLIRHIMLRLNQTMPGDKPARSRYLLTVIVSMVLMETIGILGFVMYMLGDDFNTLYIFTGLSVLGMFLYRPKEYEYNQIVISISKQQRNSV
;
A
#
# COMPACT_ATOMS: atom_id res chain seq x y z
N MET A 1 -5.31 -27.37 4.71
CA MET A 1 -4.80 -26.12 5.30
C MET A 1 -3.43 -25.72 4.73
N GLU A 2 -2.52 -26.65 4.46
CA GLU A 2 -1.16 -26.36 3.96
C GLU A 2 -1.12 -25.78 2.52
N SER A 3 -2.03 -26.23 1.64
CA SER A 3 -2.15 -25.72 0.27
C SER A 3 -2.60 -24.24 0.20
N GLN A 4 -3.46 -23.77 1.12
CA GLN A 4 -3.90 -22.36 1.16
C GLN A 4 -2.78 -21.40 1.63
N LYS A 5 -1.92 -21.85 2.56
CA LYS A 5 -0.79 -21.05 3.06
C LYS A 5 0.22 -20.73 1.96
N ASN A 6 0.48 -21.69 1.08
CA ASN A 6 1.41 -21.51 -0.05
C ASN A 6 0.84 -20.59 -1.14
N GLU A 7 -0.47 -20.47 -1.27
CA GLU A 7 -1.11 -19.60 -2.27
C GLU A 7 -1.04 -18.11 -1.91
N LEU A 8 -1.05 -17.80 -0.60
CA LEU A 8 -0.98 -16.43 -0.05
C LEU A 8 0.44 -15.96 0.24
N LEU A 9 1.41 -16.87 0.19
CA LEU A 9 2.84 -16.57 0.33
C LEU A 9 3.32 -15.44 -0.59
N PRO A 10 2.98 -15.38 -1.91
CA PRO A 10 3.36 -14.23 -2.74
C PRO A 10 2.73 -12.91 -2.28
N HIS A 11 1.50 -12.92 -1.75
CA HIS A 11 0.85 -11.70 -1.25
C HIS A 11 1.59 -11.15 -0.03
N TRP A 12 1.98 -12.03 0.89
CA TRP A 12 2.80 -11.66 2.05
C TRP A 12 4.22 -11.25 1.68
N LEU A 13 4.80 -11.86 0.65
CA LEU A 13 6.11 -11.47 0.13
C LEU A 13 6.08 -10.03 -0.41
N ILE A 14 5.01 -9.63 -1.09
CA ILE A 14 4.83 -8.23 -1.53
C ILE A 14 4.81 -7.30 -0.32
N VAL A 15 4.05 -7.63 0.74
CA VAL A 15 4.03 -6.79 1.96
C VAL A 15 5.42 -6.67 2.57
N ALA A 16 6.17 -7.77 2.65
CA ALA A 16 7.52 -7.76 3.20
C ALA A 16 8.48 -6.89 2.37
N VAL A 17 8.41 -6.98 1.03
CA VAL A 17 9.22 -6.16 0.12
C VAL A 17 8.89 -4.67 0.26
N MET A 18 7.61 -4.32 0.33
CA MET A 18 7.17 -2.92 0.48
C MET A 18 7.53 -2.36 1.86
N LEU A 19 7.42 -3.17 2.91
CA LEU A 19 7.86 -2.75 4.24
C LEU A 19 9.38 -2.53 4.26
N LEU A 20 10.14 -3.40 3.58
CA LEU A 20 11.59 -3.25 3.45
C LEU A 20 11.96 -1.98 2.65
N SER A 21 11.21 -1.61 1.61
CA SER A 21 11.47 -0.35 0.88
C SER A 21 11.24 0.87 1.76
N VAL A 22 10.17 0.90 2.56
CA VAL A 22 9.94 1.99 3.53
C VAL A 22 11.08 2.10 4.54
N VAL A 23 11.55 0.97 5.07
CA VAL A 23 12.71 0.96 5.99
C VAL A 23 13.96 1.46 5.27
N ALA A 24 14.19 1.04 4.03
CA ALA A 24 15.32 1.49 3.23
C ALA A 24 15.30 3.02 3.04
N TYR A 25 14.14 3.62 2.78
CA TYR A 25 14.02 5.09 2.68
C TYR A 25 14.46 5.79 3.97
N VAL A 26 14.01 5.30 5.13
CA VAL A 26 14.41 5.87 6.43
C VAL A 26 15.92 5.71 6.67
N VAL A 27 16.49 4.55 6.35
CA VAL A 27 17.93 4.31 6.48
C VAL A 27 18.73 5.22 5.55
N ILE A 28 18.28 5.40 4.30
CA ILE A 28 18.90 6.32 3.34
C ILE A 28 18.89 7.75 3.88
N CYS A 29 17.76 8.21 4.44
CA CYS A 29 17.68 9.53 5.07
C CYS A 29 18.64 9.68 6.25
N HIS A 30 18.84 8.64 7.06
CA HIS A 30 19.78 8.70 8.20
C HIS A 30 21.25 8.69 7.78
N VAL A 31 21.60 7.91 6.75
CA VAL A 31 23.00 7.75 6.33
C VAL A 31 23.45 8.90 5.42
N PHE A 32 22.58 9.35 4.51
CA PHE A 32 22.90 10.33 3.47
C PHE A 32 22.15 11.66 3.62
N GLY A 33 21.45 11.86 4.73
CA GLY A 33 20.51 12.97 4.86
C GLY A 33 21.11 14.35 4.66
N HIS A 34 22.32 14.58 5.14
CA HIS A 34 22.97 15.88 4.99
C HIS A 34 23.35 16.20 3.53
N GLU A 35 23.65 15.17 2.72
CA GLU A 35 24.01 15.35 1.30
C GLU A 35 22.78 15.39 0.38
N LEU A 36 21.69 14.73 0.79
CA LEU A 36 20.44 14.65 0.03
C LEU A 36 19.52 15.86 0.27
N GLN A 37 19.74 16.61 1.34
CA GLN A 37 18.91 17.75 1.69
C GLN A 37 19.19 18.96 0.81
N THR A 38 18.14 19.44 0.15
CA THR A 38 18.11 20.72 -0.57
C THR A 38 17.06 21.61 0.09
N PRO A 39 17.42 22.30 1.19
CA PRO A 39 16.44 22.99 2.02
C PRO A 39 15.75 24.10 1.24
N LEU A 40 14.43 24.00 1.12
CA LEU A 40 13.60 25.06 0.57
C LEU A 40 13.39 26.20 1.58
N PRO A 41 13.04 27.41 1.09
CA PRO A 41 12.56 28.48 1.96
C PRO A 41 11.40 28.01 2.85
N GLU A 42 11.38 28.49 4.09
CA GLU A 42 10.46 27.96 5.12
C GLU A 42 8.99 28.06 4.71
N GLU A 43 8.58 29.18 4.11
CA GLU A 43 7.21 29.41 3.62
C GLU A 43 6.76 28.34 2.61
N GLN A 44 7.63 27.99 1.65
CA GLN A 44 7.32 26.98 0.64
C GLN A 44 7.28 25.58 1.27
N ARG A 45 8.20 25.30 2.20
CA ARG A 45 8.26 24.02 2.90
C ARG A 45 7.00 23.77 3.73
N GLU A 46 6.50 24.79 4.45
CA GLU A 46 5.26 24.70 5.23
C GLU A 46 4.03 24.46 4.34
N PHE A 47 3.96 25.13 3.19
CA PHE A 47 2.89 24.93 2.22
C PHE A 47 2.87 23.50 1.69
N ILE A 48 4.02 22.99 1.22
CA ILE A 48 4.15 21.62 0.69
C ILE A 48 3.83 20.59 1.78
N ARG A 49 4.35 20.79 3.00
CA ARG A 49 4.07 19.92 4.15
C ARG A 49 2.57 19.80 4.39
N THR A 50 1.86 20.92 4.39
CA THR A 50 0.41 20.96 4.59
C THR A 50 -0.32 20.21 3.48
N MET A 51 0.07 20.42 2.22
CA MET A 51 -0.50 19.69 1.09
C MET A 51 -0.29 18.17 1.21
N PHE A 52 0.92 17.73 1.58
CA PHE A 52 1.23 16.31 1.70
C PHE A 52 0.46 15.66 2.84
N TYR A 53 0.25 16.36 3.96
CA TYR A 53 -0.60 15.87 5.05
C TYR A 53 -2.04 15.69 4.60
N VAL A 54 -2.61 16.68 3.88
CA VAL A 54 -3.95 16.57 3.31
C VAL A 54 -4.04 15.37 2.36
N ILE A 55 -3.05 15.19 1.48
CA ILE A 55 -2.99 14.05 0.56
C ILE A 55 -2.97 12.74 1.35
N ALA A 56 -2.11 12.59 2.36
CA ALA A 56 -2.03 11.38 3.16
C ALA A 56 -3.35 11.06 3.90
N ILE A 57 -4.00 12.08 4.47
CA ILE A 57 -5.30 11.93 5.15
C ILE A 57 -6.39 11.47 4.18
N VAL A 58 -6.41 11.99 2.95
CA VAL A 58 -7.40 11.60 1.92
C VAL A 58 -7.07 10.24 1.28
N LEU A 59 -5.78 9.93 1.12
CA LEU A 59 -5.33 8.71 0.44
C LEU A 59 -5.69 7.45 1.24
N MET A 60 -5.71 7.54 2.58
CA MET A 60 -6.11 6.42 3.44
C MET A 60 -7.55 5.94 3.18
N PRO A 61 -8.61 6.77 3.33
CA PRO A 61 -9.98 6.36 3.03
C PRO A 61 -10.19 6.07 1.54
N LEU A 62 -9.49 6.78 0.64
CA LEU A 62 -9.54 6.48 -0.79
C LEU A 62 -9.03 5.06 -1.08
N THR A 63 -7.95 4.63 -0.42
CA THR A 63 -7.42 3.26 -0.56
C THR A 63 -8.44 2.23 -0.08
N ASN A 64 -9.15 2.49 1.01
CA ASN A 64 -10.23 1.62 1.48
C ASN A 64 -11.34 1.48 0.42
N LEU A 65 -11.74 2.60 -0.20
CA LEU A 65 -12.76 2.60 -1.25
C LEU A 65 -12.30 1.82 -2.49
N ILE A 66 -11.08 2.07 -2.95
CA ILE A 66 -10.48 1.37 -4.10
C ILE A 66 -10.44 -0.13 -3.81
N ARG A 67 -9.97 -0.54 -2.62
CA ARG A 67 -9.94 -1.95 -2.22
C ARG A 67 -11.34 -2.56 -2.22
N HIS A 68 -12.33 -1.86 -1.67
CA HIS A 68 -13.71 -2.33 -1.66
C HIS A 68 -14.24 -2.59 -3.08
N ILE A 69 -14.03 -1.65 -3.99
CA ILE A 69 -14.44 -1.77 -5.41
C ILE A 69 -13.71 -2.94 -6.08
N MET A 70 -12.40 -3.06 -5.89
CA MET A 70 -11.61 -4.14 -6.50
C MET A 70 -12.02 -5.53 -6.00
N LEU A 71 -12.29 -5.68 -4.69
CA LEU A 71 -12.79 -6.94 -4.13
C LEU A 71 -14.14 -7.32 -4.72
N ARG A 72 -15.07 -6.35 -4.81
CA ARG A 72 -16.36 -6.54 -5.49
C ARG A 72 -16.18 -6.98 -6.94
N LEU A 73 -15.34 -6.27 -7.69
CA LEU A 73 -15.10 -6.58 -9.10
C LEU A 73 -14.49 -7.97 -9.28
N ASN A 74 -13.55 -8.36 -8.42
CA ASN A 74 -12.95 -9.69 -8.45
C ASN A 74 -13.98 -10.81 -8.24
N GLN A 75 -15.04 -10.55 -7.48
CA GLN A 75 -16.12 -11.51 -7.19
C GLN A 75 -17.19 -11.57 -8.29
N THR A 76 -17.49 -10.45 -8.96
CA THR A 76 -18.63 -10.36 -9.89
C THR A 76 -18.24 -10.46 -11.36
N MET A 77 -16.99 -10.15 -11.72
CA MET A 77 -16.59 -10.08 -13.11
C MET A 77 -16.35 -11.50 -13.70
N PRO A 78 -17.10 -11.92 -14.74
CA PRO A 78 -16.82 -13.16 -15.43
C PRO A 78 -15.43 -13.12 -16.06
N GLY A 79 -14.71 -14.24 -16.05
CA GLY A 79 -13.47 -14.39 -16.80
C GLY A 79 -12.55 -15.47 -16.25
N ASP A 80 -11.63 -15.94 -17.10
CA ASP A 80 -10.83 -17.14 -16.85
C ASP A 80 -9.62 -16.92 -15.94
N LYS A 81 -9.38 -15.68 -15.50
CA LYS A 81 -8.23 -15.39 -14.62
C LYS A 81 -8.41 -16.07 -13.26
N PRO A 82 -7.38 -16.79 -12.76
CA PRO A 82 -7.46 -17.49 -11.48
C PRO A 82 -7.63 -16.51 -10.32
N ALA A 83 -8.38 -16.94 -9.29
CA ALA A 83 -8.67 -16.16 -8.08
C ALA A 83 -7.40 -15.55 -7.45
N ARG A 84 -6.30 -16.30 -7.45
CA ARG A 84 -4.99 -15.89 -6.94
C ARG A 84 -4.46 -14.63 -7.61
N SER A 85 -4.49 -14.57 -8.94
CA SER A 85 -3.97 -13.43 -9.71
C SER A 85 -4.83 -12.18 -9.50
N ARG A 86 -6.16 -12.34 -9.49
CA ARG A 86 -7.11 -11.24 -9.22
C ARG A 86 -6.89 -10.63 -7.84
N TYR A 87 -6.76 -11.47 -6.82
CA TYR A 87 -6.54 -11.00 -5.46
C TYR A 87 -5.14 -10.38 -5.27
N LEU A 88 -4.12 -10.93 -5.95
CA LEU A 88 -2.75 -10.40 -5.91
C LEU A 88 -2.70 -8.97 -6.42
N LEU A 89 -3.41 -8.67 -7.52
CA LEU A 89 -3.50 -7.30 -8.04
C LEU A 89 -4.10 -6.34 -7.02
N THR A 90 -5.18 -6.74 -6.32
CA THR A 90 -5.80 -5.91 -5.27
C THR A 90 -4.84 -5.61 -4.12
N VAL A 91 -4.05 -6.60 -3.72
CA VAL A 91 -3.03 -6.42 -2.68
C VAL A 91 -1.92 -5.49 -3.15
N ILE A 92 -1.39 -5.67 -4.37
CA ILE A 92 -0.37 -4.76 -4.94
C ILE A 92 -0.88 -3.32 -4.94
N VAL A 93 -2.07 -3.08 -5.50
CA VAL A 93 -2.62 -1.72 -5.59
C VAL A 93 -2.79 -1.10 -4.20
N SER A 94 -3.30 -1.87 -3.23
CA SER A 94 -3.43 -1.38 -1.86
C SER A 94 -2.07 -1.04 -1.24
N MET A 95 -1.05 -1.87 -1.47
CA MET A 95 0.30 -1.65 -0.92
C MET A 95 1.00 -0.45 -1.55
N VAL A 96 0.90 -0.28 -2.87
CA VAL A 96 1.49 0.88 -3.59
C VAL A 96 0.85 2.19 -3.14
N LEU A 97 -0.47 2.21 -2.91
CA LEU A 97 -1.15 3.40 -2.40
C LEU A 97 -0.66 3.78 -0.99
N MET A 98 -0.36 2.79 -0.13
CA MET A 98 0.21 3.06 1.20
C MET A 98 1.68 3.46 1.12
N GLU A 99 2.47 2.83 0.25
CA GLU A 99 3.86 3.20 -0.04
C GLU A 99 3.99 4.66 -0.45
N THR A 100 3.03 5.16 -1.23
CA THR A 100 3.00 6.56 -1.68
C THR A 100 3.06 7.52 -0.49
N ILE A 101 2.41 7.20 0.64
CA ILE A 101 2.50 8.00 1.87
C ILE A 101 3.94 8.00 2.40
N GLY A 102 4.61 6.86 2.41
CA GLY A 102 6.02 6.76 2.83
C GLY A 102 6.96 7.56 1.92
N ILE A 103 6.73 7.51 0.60
CA ILE A 103 7.48 8.28 -0.39
C ILE A 103 7.30 9.80 -0.17
N LEU A 104 6.08 10.25 0.15
CA LEU A 104 5.84 11.67 0.49
C LEU A 104 6.69 12.11 1.70
N GLY A 105 6.81 11.27 2.72
CA GLY A 105 7.70 11.51 3.87
C GLY A 105 9.17 11.61 3.48
N PHE A 106 9.64 10.70 2.63
CA PHE A 106 11.01 10.71 2.09
C PHE A 106 11.29 11.99 1.30
N VAL A 107 10.36 12.39 0.42
CA VAL A 107 10.47 13.62 -0.36
C VAL A 107 10.51 14.86 0.55
N MET A 108 9.65 14.94 1.57
CA MET A 108 9.67 16.06 2.51
C MET A 108 11.01 16.19 3.22
N TYR A 109 11.58 15.06 3.65
CA TYR A 109 12.89 15.06 4.27
C TYR A 109 13.98 15.59 3.32
N MET A 110 13.97 15.17 2.05
CA MET A 110 14.89 15.69 1.03
C MET A 110 14.75 17.20 0.79
N LEU A 111 13.53 17.75 0.94
CA LEU A 111 13.28 19.19 0.83
C LEU A 111 13.75 19.99 2.07
N GLY A 112 14.45 19.33 3.01
CA GLY A 112 15.00 19.93 4.21
C GLY A 112 13.98 20.01 5.36
N ASP A 113 13.01 19.10 5.40
CA ASP A 113 12.13 18.93 6.56
C ASP A 113 12.77 18.01 7.62
N ASP A 114 12.25 18.08 8.84
CA ASP A 114 12.74 17.33 9.99
C ASP A 114 12.42 15.83 9.90
N PHE A 115 13.20 15.05 10.66
CA PHE A 115 12.94 13.63 10.86
C PHE A 115 11.54 13.33 11.43
N ASN A 116 10.94 14.29 12.15
CA ASN A 116 9.57 14.13 12.67
C ASN A 116 8.56 13.90 11.53
N THR A 117 8.63 14.69 10.46
CA THR A 117 7.77 14.53 9.29
C THR A 117 8.01 13.16 8.65
N LEU A 118 9.27 12.78 8.46
CA LEU A 118 9.63 11.46 7.92
C LEU A 118 8.98 10.33 8.73
N TYR A 119 9.11 10.34 10.06
CA TYR A 119 8.55 9.30 10.92
C TYR A 119 7.02 9.27 10.93
N ILE A 120 6.35 10.42 10.84
CA ILE A 120 4.88 10.46 10.80
C ILE A 120 4.39 9.81 9.50
N PHE A 121 4.94 10.20 8.35
CA PHE A 121 4.55 9.63 7.06
C PHE A 121 4.94 8.15 6.93
N THR A 122 6.12 7.76 7.41
CA THR A 122 6.52 6.35 7.51
C THR A 122 5.58 5.56 8.41
N GLY A 123 5.25 6.08 9.59
CA GLY A 123 4.34 5.44 10.53
C GLY A 123 2.94 5.25 9.93
N LEU A 124 2.42 6.27 9.25
CA LEU A 124 1.15 6.19 8.53
C LEU A 124 1.18 5.16 7.38
N SER A 125 2.28 5.11 6.62
CA SER A 125 2.49 4.12 5.56
C SER A 125 2.47 2.70 6.11
N VAL A 126 3.28 2.42 7.16
CA VAL A 126 3.35 1.11 7.82
C VAL A 126 2.01 0.73 8.43
N LEU A 127 1.31 1.66 9.08
CA LEU A 127 -0.02 1.44 9.64
C LEU A 127 -1.02 1.10 8.53
N GLY A 128 -0.97 1.83 7.41
CA GLY A 128 -1.76 1.55 6.23
C GLY A 128 -1.52 0.14 5.68
N MET A 129 -0.26 -0.25 5.49
CA MET A 129 0.10 -1.60 5.06
C MET A 129 -0.40 -2.67 6.03
N PHE A 130 -0.31 -2.42 7.33
CA PHE A 130 -0.81 -3.33 8.35
C PHE A 130 -2.33 -3.51 8.31
N LEU A 131 -3.07 -2.42 8.05
CA LEU A 131 -4.53 -2.44 7.92
C LEU A 131 -4.99 -3.14 6.63
N TYR A 132 -4.30 -2.90 5.52
CA TYR A 132 -4.65 -3.44 4.19
C TYR A 132 -3.90 -4.73 3.82
N ARG A 133 -3.28 -5.39 4.81
CA ARG A 133 -2.62 -6.68 4.62
C ARG A 133 -3.54 -7.73 3.99
N PRO A 134 -2.99 -8.72 3.27
CA PRO A 134 -3.79 -9.80 2.71
C PRO A 134 -4.52 -10.57 3.84
N LYS A 135 -5.84 -10.67 3.72
CA LYS A 135 -6.70 -11.47 4.60
C LYS A 135 -7.14 -12.74 3.87
N GLU A 136 -7.06 -13.88 4.55
CA GLU A 136 -7.43 -15.18 3.96
C GLU A 136 -8.93 -15.24 3.64
N TYR A 137 -9.75 -14.60 4.48
CA TYR A 137 -11.20 -14.55 4.29
C TYR A 137 -11.62 -13.88 2.97
N GLU A 138 -10.96 -12.79 2.58
CA GLU A 138 -11.24 -12.08 1.32
C GLU A 138 -10.89 -12.95 0.11
N TYR A 139 -9.78 -13.69 0.18
CA TYR A 139 -9.39 -14.64 -0.86
C TYR A 139 -10.41 -15.76 -1.03
N ASN A 140 -10.86 -16.36 0.09
CA ASN A 140 -11.80 -17.47 0.07
C ASN A 140 -13.16 -17.06 -0.51
N GLN A 141 -13.62 -15.83 -0.26
CA GLN A 141 -14.85 -15.32 -0.88
C GLN A 141 -14.74 -15.26 -2.41
N ILE A 142 -13.58 -14.85 -2.94
CA ILE A 142 -13.35 -14.78 -4.39
C ILE A 142 -13.34 -16.19 -5.01
N VAL A 143 -12.71 -17.16 -4.34
CA VAL A 143 -12.71 -18.56 -4.78
C VAL A 143 -14.14 -19.10 -4.86
N ILE A 144 -14.92 -18.92 -3.78
CA ILE A 144 -16.32 -19.38 -3.71
C ILE A 144 -17.18 -18.71 -4.79
N SER A 145 -17.04 -17.40 -5.01
CA SER A 145 -17.84 -16.69 -6.02
C SER A 145 -17.53 -17.18 -7.45
N ILE A 146 -16.25 -17.41 -7.76
CA ILE A 146 -15.83 -17.94 -9.07
C ILE A 146 -16.35 -19.37 -9.28
N SER A 147 -16.23 -20.25 -8.27
CA SER A 147 -16.76 -21.62 -8.37
C SER A 147 -18.29 -21.65 -8.55
N LYS A 148 -19.02 -20.74 -7.89
CA LYS A 148 -20.48 -20.61 -8.06
C LYS A 148 -20.84 -20.13 -9.48
N GLN A 149 -20.07 -19.20 -10.03
CA GLN A 149 -20.29 -18.67 -11.38
C GLN A 149 -20.03 -19.72 -12.45
N GLN A 150 -18.95 -20.51 -12.33
CA GLN A 150 -18.66 -21.64 -13.22
C GLN A 150 -19.76 -22.71 -13.19
N ARG A 151 -20.34 -22.99 -12.03
CA ARG A 151 -21.45 -23.96 -11.90
C ARG A 151 -22.74 -23.47 -12.59
N ASN A 152 -22.99 -22.17 -12.63
CA ASN A 152 -24.20 -21.60 -13.23
C ASN A 152 -24.09 -21.43 -14.77
N SER A 153 -22.90 -21.61 -15.35
CA SER A 153 -22.64 -21.54 -16.79
C SER A 153 -22.60 -22.91 -17.48
N VAL A 154 -22.84 -24.00 -16.74
CA VAL A 154 -22.98 -25.39 -17.22
C VAL A 154 -24.43 -25.81 -17.09
#